data_AF-A0A937U450-F1
#
_entry.id   AF-A0A937U450-F1
#
_cell.length_a   1.000
_cell.length_b   1.000
_cell.length_c   1.000
_cell.angle_alpha   90.00
_cell.angle_beta   90.00
_cell.angle_gamma   90.00
#
_symmetry.space_group_name_H-M   'P 1'
#
loop_
_entity.id
_entity.type
_entity.pdbx_description
1 polymer ?
#
loop_
_entity_poly.entity_id
_entity_poly.type
_entity_poly.pdbx_seq_one_letter_code
_entity_poly.pdbx_strand_id
1 'polypeptide(L)'
;MDSPLEKFIEWYLSLPVPHRQSIVEFVIFFNIGFDDIDTTNVEELHNAFVKKLSKYSHDKLKGTGLALMLRGNVDFLIGKWGTREGLKESEKFLIRVKEHFSTTGEEFMADRARKFLRELPFKQEQWGSTNEKWRELVDSYLSDSYIDHWWKDLS
;
A
#
# COMPACT_ATOMS: atom_id res chain seq x y z
N MET A 1 10.42 -19.40 -13.55
CA MET A 1 9.22 -18.63 -13.19
C MET A 1 9.67 -17.38 -12.46
N ASP A 2 9.21 -16.20 -12.88
CA ASP A 2 9.64 -14.91 -12.30
C ASP A 2 9.19 -14.79 -10.84
N SER A 3 9.96 -14.05 -10.03
CA SER A 3 9.60 -13.85 -8.62
C SER A 3 8.35 -12.99 -8.47
N PRO A 4 7.34 -13.42 -7.68
CA PRO A 4 6.21 -12.57 -7.30
C PRO A 4 6.65 -11.21 -6.71
N LEU A 5 7.75 -11.20 -5.94
CA LEU A 5 8.30 -9.96 -5.38
C LEU A 5 8.94 -9.06 -6.43
N GLU A 6 9.62 -9.60 -7.44
CA GLU A 6 10.17 -8.80 -8.54
C GLU A 6 9.03 -8.12 -9.31
N LYS A 7 7.95 -8.85 -9.58
CA LYS A 7 6.76 -8.30 -10.25
C LYS A 7 6.05 -7.25 -9.41
N PHE A 8 5.99 -7.44 -8.10
CA PHE A 8 5.53 -6.39 -7.19
C PHE A 8 6.42 -5.14 -7.25
N ILE A 9 7.75 -5.30 -7.23
CA ILE A 9 8.71 -4.18 -7.29
C ILE A 9 8.57 -3.41 -8.62
N GLU A 10 8.49 -4.13 -9.75
CA GLU A 10 8.26 -3.55 -11.08
C GLU A 10 6.98 -2.70 -11.09
N TRP A 11 5.86 -3.27 -10.59
CA TRP A 11 4.59 -2.56 -10.49
C TRP A 11 4.71 -1.34 -9.58
N TYR A 12 5.26 -1.49 -8.38
CA TYR A 12 5.42 -0.42 -7.41
C TYR A 12 6.22 0.76 -7.99
N LEU A 13 7.35 0.48 -8.64
CA LEU A 13 8.19 1.52 -9.26
C LEU A 13 7.50 2.23 -10.43
N SER A 14 6.54 1.58 -11.10
CA SER A 14 5.75 2.18 -12.17
C SER A 14 4.68 3.18 -11.67
N LEU A 15 4.42 3.23 -10.36
CA LEU A 15 3.37 4.07 -9.79
C LEU A 15 3.81 5.54 -9.63
N PRO A 16 2.84 6.47 -9.65
CA PRO A 16 3.06 7.85 -9.20
C PRO A 16 3.69 7.89 -7.80
N VAL A 17 4.63 8.82 -7.58
CA VAL A 17 5.33 8.99 -6.29
C VAL A 17 4.36 9.06 -5.10
N PRO A 18 3.23 9.79 -5.15
CA PRO A 18 2.30 9.84 -4.02
C PRO A 18 1.70 8.48 -3.63
N HIS A 19 1.45 7.60 -4.61
CA HIS A 19 0.92 6.26 -4.33
C HIS A 19 2.01 5.34 -3.78
N ARG A 20 3.22 5.42 -4.34
CA ARG A 20 4.39 4.74 -3.78
C ARG A 20 4.57 5.10 -2.31
N GLN A 21 4.53 6.40 -2.01
CA GLN A 21 4.65 6.92 -0.64
C GLN A 21 3.58 6.32 0.28
N SER A 22 2.33 6.36 -0.15
CA SER A 22 1.25 5.88 0.71
C SER A 22 1.31 4.36 0.95
N ILE A 23 1.71 3.59 -0.06
CA ILE A 23 1.90 2.13 0.07
C ILE A 23 3.09 1.83 0.99
N VAL A 24 4.24 2.45 0.78
CA VAL A 24 5.44 2.15 1.55
C VAL A 24 5.29 2.56 3.02
N GLU A 25 4.71 3.73 3.29
CA GLU A 25 4.42 4.18 4.65
C GLU A 25 3.45 3.22 5.35
N PHE A 26 2.39 2.79 4.65
CA PHE A 26 1.44 1.84 5.20
C PHE A 26 2.10 0.50 5.51
N VAL A 27 2.87 -0.05 4.58
CA VAL A 27 3.56 -1.33 4.79
C VAL A 27 4.56 -1.23 5.95
N ILE A 28 5.37 -0.18 6.01
CA ILE A 28 6.37 -0.02 7.09
C ILE A 28 5.67 0.14 8.45
N PHE A 29 4.62 0.95 8.53
CA PHE A 29 3.97 1.26 9.81
C PHE A 29 3.24 0.05 10.42
N PHE A 30 2.69 -0.83 9.59
CA PHE A 30 1.85 -1.95 10.06
C PHE A 30 2.54 -3.31 10.07
N ASN A 31 3.79 -3.44 9.58
CA ASN A 31 4.46 -4.73 9.46
C ASN A 31 5.82 -4.74 10.16
N ILE A 32 5.95 -5.64 11.14
CA ILE A 32 7.20 -5.88 11.88
C ILE A 32 8.29 -6.30 10.90
N GLY A 33 9.50 -5.81 11.14
CA GLY A 33 10.68 -6.17 10.36
C GLY A 33 10.95 -5.23 9.22
N PHE A 34 10.24 -4.09 9.12
CA PHE A 34 10.59 -2.93 8.29
C PHE A 34 11.07 -1.72 9.12
N ASP A 35 11.26 -1.91 10.43
CA ASP A 35 11.55 -0.87 11.42
C ASP A 35 12.93 -0.18 11.22
N ASP A 36 13.81 -0.81 10.45
CA ASP A 36 15.14 -0.31 10.06
C ASP A 36 15.10 0.65 8.87
N ILE A 37 13.94 0.87 8.24
CA ILE A 37 13.80 1.85 7.15
C ILE A 37 13.47 3.21 7.74
N ASP A 38 14.33 4.19 7.46
CA ASP A 38 14.08 5.59 7.82
C ASP A 38 12.95 6.18 6.96
N THR A 39 11.82 6.48 7.60
CA THR A 39 10.65 7.08 6.95
C THR A 39 10.72 8.59 6.85
N THR A 40 11.74 9.24 7.43
CA THR A 40 11.89 10.71 7.42
C THR A 40 12.53 11.23 6.14
N ASN A 41 13.36 10.40 5.48
CA ASN A 41 13.97 10.72 4.20
C ASN A 41 13.16 10.13 3.04
N VAL A 42 12.22 10.91 2.49
CA VAL A 42 11.32 10.50 1.40
C VAL A 42 12.08 10.05 0.14
N GLU A 43 13.22 10.67 -0.17
CA GLU A 43 14.01 10.33 -1.37
C GLU A 43 14.65 8.93 -1.23
N GLU A 44 15.14 8.60 -0.05
CA GLU A 44 15.78 7.30 0.22
C GLU A 44 14.78 6.20 0.56
N LEU A 45 13.60 6.56 1.09
CA LEU A 45 12.56 5.65 1.54
C LEU A 45 12.21 4.58 0.49
N HIS A 46 11.93 5.01 -0.73
CA HIS A 46 11.56 4.08 -1.82
C HIS A 46 12.71 3.14 -2.17
N ASN A 47 13.95 3.64 -2.19
CA ASN A 47 15.13 2.84 -2.50
C ASN A 47 15.42 1.82 -1.39
N ALA A 48 15.31 2.22 -0.13
CA ALA A 48 15.46 1.36 1.03
C ALA A 48 14.40 0.24 1.03
N PHE A 49 13.15 0.59 0.73
CA PHE A 49 12.06 -0.37 0.61
C PHE A 49 12.31 -1.39 -0.50
N VAL A 50 12.61 -0.94 -1.72
CA VAL A 50 12.90 -1.83 -2.86
C VAL A 50 14.12 -2.71 -2.58
N LYS A 51 15.19 -2.14 -2.02
CA LYS A 51 16.39 -2.90 -1.64
C LYS A 51 16.06 -4.01 -0.65
N LYS A 52 15.21 -3.71 0.33
CA LYS A 52 14.78 -4.69 1.33
C LYS A 52 13.95 -5.82 0.73
N LEU A 53 13.01 -5.51 -0.17
CA LEU A 53 12.23 -6.54 -0.87
C LEU A 53 13.12 -7.39 -1.78
N SER A 54 14.04 -6.75 -2.52
CA SER A 54 14.96 -7.42 -3.45
C SER A 54 15.89 -8.41 -2.76
N LYS A 55 16.22 -8.21 -1.48
CA LYS A 55 17.01 -9.18 -0.69
C LYS A 55 16.36 -10.57 -0.63
N TYR A 56 15.03 -10.63 -0.73
CA TYR A 56 14.25 -11.85 -0.58
C TYR A 56 13.58 -12.27 -1.89
N SER A 57 13.86 -11.62 -3.02
CA SER A 57 13.23 -11.93 -4.31
C SER A 57 13.47 -13.38 -4.76
N HIS A 58 14.62 -13.95 -4.40
CA HIS A 58 15.00 -15.32 -4.75
C HIS A 58 14.92 -16.30 -3.56
N ASP A 59 14.68 -15.82 -2.34
CA ASP A 59 14.38 -16.68 -1.18
C ASP A 59 12.91 -17.09 -1.28
N LYS A 60 12.66 -18.32 -1.71
CA LYS A 60 11.29 -18.80 -1.97
C LYS A 60 10.38 -18.73 -0.74
N LEU A 61 10.87 -19.01 0.46
CA LEU A 61 10.05 -19.03 1.66
C LEU A 61 9.73 -17.60 2.12
N LYS A 62 10.79 -16.80 2.31
CA LYS A 62 10.62 -15.40 2.75
C LYS A 62 9.95 -14.56 1.68
N GLY A 63 10.29 -14.80 0.43
CA GLY A 63 9.70 -14.14 -0.73
C GLY A 63 8.21 -14.41 -0.87
N THR A 64 7.77 -15.65 -0.68
CA THR A 64 6.34 -16.01 -0.68
C THR A 64 5.61 -15.30 0.46
N GLY A 65 6.15 -15.36 1.68
CA GLY A 65 5.55 -14.71 2.85
C GLY A 65 5.42 -13.19 2.65
N LEU A 66 6.46 -12.55 2.11
CA LEU A 66 6.45 -11.12 1.80
C LEU A 66 5.47 -10.78 0.68
N ALA A 67 5.39 -11.57 -0.39
CA ALA A 67 4.44 -11.34 -1.48
C ALA A 67 2.98 -11.38 -1.00
N LEU A 68 2.64 -12.36 -0.15
CA LEU A 68 1.31 -12.46 0.46
C LEU A 68 1.02 -11.29 1.41
N MET A 69 1.99 -10.90 2.24
CA MET A 69 1.86 -9.73 3.12
C MET A 69 1.62 -8.45 2.32
N LEU A 70 2.41 -8.21 1.27
CA LEU A 70 2.28 -7.04 0.41
C LEU A 70 0.93 -7.03 -0.29
N ARG A 71 0.47 -8.19 -0.78
CA ARG A 71 -0.87 -8.33 -1.37
C ARG A 71 -1.96 -7.92 -0.40
N GLY A 72 -1.96 -8.45 0.82
CA GLY A 72 -2.96 -8.09 1.83
C GLY A 72 -2.95 -6.60 2.20
N ASN A 73 -1.77 -5.99 2.35
CA ASN A 73 -1.65 -4.57 2.68
C ASN A 73 -2.16 -3.67 1.54
N VAL A 74 -1.79 -3.97 0.30
CA VAL A 74 -2.22 -3.18 -0.87
C VAL A 74 -3.70 -3.40 -1.17
N ASP A 75 -4.21 -4.63 -1.05
CA ASP A 75 -5.65 -4.92 -1.15
C ASP A 75 -6.46 -4.09 -0.14
N PHE A 76 -6.00 -4.02 1.11
CA PHE A 76 -6.64 -3.20 2.14
C PHE A 76 -6.65 -1.72 1.75
N LEU A 77 -5.49 -1.19 1.32
CA LEU A 77 -5.32 0.22 0.99
C LEU A 77 -6.13 0.63 -0.25
N ILE A 78 -6.14 -0.20 -1.29
CA ILE A 78 -7.01 -0.02 -2.46
C ILE A 78 -8.48 -0.18 -2.09
N GLY A 79 -8.82 -1.11 -1.21
CA GLY A 79 -10.17 -1.24 -0.67
C GLY A 79 -10.65 0.07 -0.04
N LYS A 80 -9.76 0.81 0.65
CA LYS A 80 -10.07 2.11 1.26
C LYS A 80 -10.09 3.28 0.28
N TRP A 81 -9.17 3.36 -0.67
CA TRP A 81 -9.00 4.58 -1.49
C TRP A 81 -9.31 4.41 -2.98
N GLY A 82 -9.23 3.18 -3.49
CA GLY A 82 -9.45 2.84 -4.90
C GLY A 82 -10.89 2.37 -5.21
N THR A 83 -11.78 2.32 -4.22
CA THR A 83 -13.19 1.89 -4.40
C THR A 83 -14.18 2.96 -3.97
N ARG A 84 -15.40 2.90 -4.51
CA ARG A 84 -16.48 3.83 -4.15
C ARG A 84 -16.97 3.62 -2.71
N GLU A 85 -16.98 2.36 -2.26
CA GLU A 85 -17.37 1.97 -0.92
C GLU A 85 -16.34 2.45 0.10
N GLY A 86 -15.05 2.21 -0.15
CA GLY A 86 -13.95 2.70 0.67
C GLY A 86 -13.97 4.21 0.83
N LEU A 87 -14.23 4.94 -0.25
CA LEU A 87 -14.39 6.39 -0.22
C LEU A 87 -15.46 6.82 0.78
N LYS A 88 -16.66 6.23 0.70
CA LYS A 88 -17.76 6.56 1.61
C LYS A 88 -17.40 6.27 3.07
N GLU A 89 -16.66 5.19 3.32
CA GLU A 89 -16.19 4.86 4.67
C GLU A 89 -15.15 5.87 5.18
N SER A 90 -14.18 6.22 4.34
CA SER A 90 -13.14 7.23 4.66
C SER A 90 -13.76 8.60 4.90
N GLU A 91 -14.73 9.01 4.09
CA GLU A 91 -15.46 10.27 4.27
C GLU A 91 -16.20 10.28 5.61
N LYS A 92 -16.99 9.24 5.91
CA LYS A 92 -17.69 9.10 7.20
C LYS A 92 -16.72 9.14 8.39
N PHE A 93 -15.58 8.47 8.27
CA PHE A 93 -14.54 8.48 9.29
C PHE A 93 -14.00 9.89 9.51
N LEU A 94 -13.59 10.59 8.43
CA LEU A 94 -13.03 11.93 8.52
C LEU A 94 -14.05 12.97 9.03
N ILE A 95 -15.34 12.82 8.69
CA ILE A 95 -16.41 13.66 9.26
C ILE A 95 -16.48 13.48 10.78
N ARG A 96 -16.49 12.22 11.27
CA ARG A 96 -16.51 11.95 12.71
C ARG A 96 -15.28 12.47 13.44
N VAL A 97 -14.10 12.32 12.83
CA VAL A 97 -12.84 12.86 13.37
C VAL A 97 -12.90 14.39 13.46
N LYS A 98 -13.35 15.06 12.40
CA LYS A 98 -13.54 16.51 12.38
C LYS A 98 -14.50 16.96 13.48
N GLU A 99 -15.64 16.31 13.61
CA GLU A 99 -16.65 16.63 14.62
C GLU A 99 -16.11 16.45 16.03
N HIS A 100 -15.49 15.30 16.33
CA HIS A 100 -14.90 15.01 17.62
C HIS A 100 -13.88 16.08 18.04
N PHE A 101 -12.90 16.37 17.19
CA PHE A 101 -11.84 17.33 17.51
C PHE A 101 -12.30 18.78 17.50
N SER A 102 -13.36 19.12 16.75
CA SER A 102 -14.00 20.43 16.86
C SER A 102 -14.66 20.61 18.24
N THR A 103 -15.22 19.54 18.81
CA THR A 103 -15.86 19.56 20.13
C THR A 103 -14.84 19.55 21.28
N THR A 104 -13.71 18.86 21.14
CA THR A 104 -12.67 18.82 22.18
C THR A 104 -11.74 20.04 22.19
N GLY A 105 -11.89 20.97 21.22
CA GLY A 105 -11.06 22.16 21.11
C GLY A 105 -9.69 21.93 20.45
N GLU A 106 -9.46 20.74 19.87
CA GLU A 106 -8.25 20.41 19.13
C GLU A 106 -8.34 20.86 17.67
N GLU A 107 -8.39 22.18 17.45
CA GLU A 107 -8.64 22.77 16.12
C GLU A 107 -7.64 22.31 15.05
N PHE A 108 -6.37 22.09 15.43
CA PHE A 108 -5.34 21.56 14.52
C PHE A 108 -5.74 20.21 13.89
N MET A 109 -6.30 19.30 14.70
CA MET A 109 -6.72 17.98 14.22
C MET A 109 -8.01 18.08 13.40
N ALA A 110 -8.93 18.96 13.78
CA ALA A 110 -10.14 19.25 13.01
C ALA A 110 -9.81 19.84 11.62
N ASP A 111 -8.85 20.77 11.54
CA ASP A 111 -8.40 21.35 10.28
C ASP A 111 -7.68 20.35 9.39
N ARG A 112 -6.89 19.46 9.98
CA ARG A 112 -6.27 18.35 9.26
C ARG A 112 -7.34 17.43 8.64
N ALA A 113 -8.38 17.08 9.39
CA ALA A 113 -9.51 16.31 8.87
C ALA A 113 -10.28 17.04 7.76
N ARG A 114 -10.53 18.35 7.90
CA ARG A 114 -11.14 19.18 6.85
C ARG A 114 -10.30 19.21 5.57
N LYS A 115 -8.98 19.35 5.70
CA LYS A 115 -8.05 19.31 4.57
C LYS A 115 -8.15 17.97 3.85
N PHE A 116 -8.10 16.85 4.58
CA PHE A 116 -8.22 15.52 3.98
C PHE A 116 -9.56 15.29 3.29
N LEU A 117 -10.68 15.76 3.88
CA LEU A 117 -12.00 15.69 3.23
C LEU A 117 -12.03 16.40 1.88
N ARG A 118 -11.41 17.59 1.78
CA ARG A 118 -11.32 18.34 0.51
C ARG A 118 -10.49 17.63 -0.56
N GLU A 119 -9.41 16.96 -0.14
CA GLU A 119 -8.50 16.26 -1.04
C GLU A 119 -9.01 14.87 -1.45
N LEU A 120 -9.99 14.32 -0.73
CA LEU A 120 -10.42 12.93 -0.88
C LEU A 120 -10.89 12.56 -2.30
N PRO A 121 -11.72 13.38 -2.99
CA PRO A 121 -12.15 13.05 -4.36
C PRO A 121 -10.99 13.03 -5.35
N PHE A 122 -10.07 13.99 -5.23
CA PHE A 122 -8.90 14.07 -6.10
C PHE A 122 -7.98 12.85 -5.89
N LYS A 123 -7.75 12.45 -4.63
CA LYS A 123 -6.99 11.23 -4.34
C LYS A 123 -7.66 10.01 -4.98
N GLN A 124 -8.98 9.88 -4.89
CA GLN A 124 -9.71 8.76 -5.46
C GLN A 124 -9.51 8.63 -6.97
N GLU A 125 -9.63 9.73 -7.72
CA GLU A 125 -9.43 9.72 -9.18
C GLU A 125 -8.03 9.21 -9.55
N GLN A 126 -7.01 9.59 -8.76
CA GLN A 126 -5.65 9.11 -8.96
C GLN A 126 -5.50 7.61 -8.69
N TRP A 127 -6.24 7.06 -7.71
CA TRP A 127 -6.19 5.64 -7.36
C TRP A 127 -6.87 4.71 -8.35
N GLY A 128 -7.73 5.21 -9.26
CA GLY A 128 -8.45 4.39 -10.24
C GLY A 128 -7.50 3.53 -11.10
N SER A 129 -6.54 4.16 -11.77
CA SER A 129 -5.57 3.44 -12.63
C SER A 129 -4.63 2.53 -11.82
N THR A 130 -4.27 2.94 -10.60
CA THR A 130 -3.47 2.10 -9.70
C THR A 130 -4.24 0.83 -9.31
N ASN A 131 -5.54 0.94 -9.04
CA ASN A 131 -6.41 -0.18 -8.72
C ASN A 131 -6.53 -1.16 -9.90
N GLU A 132 -6.71 -0.65 -11.12
CA GLU A 132 -6.73 -1.49 -12.32
C GLU A 132 -5.43 -2.30 -12.49
N LYS A 133 -4.28 -1.63 -12.46
CA LYS A 133 -2.97 -2.29 -12.57
C LYS A 133 -2.69 -3.26 -11.42
N TRP A 134 -3.17 -2.94 -10.22
CA TRP A 134 -3.05 -3.84 -9.08
C TRP A 134 -3.86 -5.13 -9.29
N ARG A 135 -5.12 -5.01 -9.75
CA ARG A 135 -5.95 -6.19 -10.05
C ARG A 135 -5.30 -7.08 -11.11
N GLU A 136 -4.75 -6.48 -12.17
CA GLU A 136 -3.99 -7.23 -13.18
C GLU A 136 -2.80 -8.00 -12.58
N LEU A 137 -2.05 -7.37 -11.68
CA LEU A 137 -0.93 -8.02 -10.97
C LEU A 137 -1.41 -9.15 -10.04
N VAL A 138 -2.53 -8.95 -9.34
CA VAL A 138 -3.16 -9.96 -8.46
C VAL A 138 -3.71 -11.14 -9.24
N ASP A 139 -4.36 -10.91 -10.37
CA ASP A 139 -4.91 -11.98 -11.19
C ASP A 139 -3.83 -12.78 -11.94
N SER A 140 -2.60 -12.26 -11.99
CA SER A 140 -1.45 -12.89 -12.65
C SER A 140 -0.41 -13.38 -11.62
N TYR A 141 0.63 -12.58 -11.39
CA TYR A 141 1.85 -12.94 -10.66
C TYR A 141 1.69 -13.00 -9.14
N LEU A 142 0.64 -12.39 -8.60
CA LEU A 142 0.29 -12.46 -7.17
C LEU A 142 -0.95 -13.32 -6.91
N SER A 143 -1.40 -14.09 -7.90
CA SER A 143 -2.52 -15.02 -7.73
C SER A 143 -2.12 -16.15 -6.79
N ASP A 144 -3.09 -16.71 -6.05
CA ASP A 144 -2.82 -17.84 -5.14
C ASP A 144 -2.18 -19.00 -5.90
N SER A 145 -2.65 -19.28 -7.12
CA SER A 145 -2.12 -20.33 -7.98
C SER A 145 -0.67 -20.09 -8.40
N TYR A 146 -0.31 -18.85 -8.76
CA TYR A 146 1.04 -18.51 -9.19
C TYR A 146 2.02 -18.55 -8.02
N ILE A 147 1.63 -17.97 -6.88
CA ILE A 147 2.44 -17.98 -5.66
C ILE A 147 2.66 -19.43 -5.17
N ASP A 148 1.60 -20.25 -5.18
CA ASP A 148 1.68 -21.66 -4.78
C ASP A 148 2.58 -22.48 -5.71
N HIS A 149 2.48 -22.30 -7.03
CA HIS A 149 3.39 -22.96 -7.98
C HIS A 149 4.84 -22.47 -7.80
N TRP A 150 5.04 -21.16 -7.68
CA TRP A 150 6.38 -20.60 -7.50
C TRP A 150 7.06 -21.12 -6.22
N TRP A 151 6.29 -21.31 -5.15
CA TRP A 151 6.73 -21.95 -3.91
C TRP A 151 7.02 -23.44 -4.10
N LYS A 152 6.11 -24.19 -4.73
CA LYS A 152 6.18 -25.64 -4.93
C LYS A 152 7.21 -26.12 -5.94
N ASP A 153 7.74 -25.26 -6.81
CA ASP A 153 8.92 -25.56 -7.64
C ASP A 153 10.18 -25.95 -6.81
N LEU A 154 10.10 -25.99 -5.47
CA LEU A 154 11.10 -26.52 -4.54
C LEU A 154 10.92 -28.01 -4.15
N SER A 155 9.76 -28.62 -4.40
CA SER A 155 9.44 -29.99 -3.98
C SER A 155 9.61 -31.02 -5.09
#